data_AF-A0A7H0SLA5-F1
#
_entry.id   AF-A0A7H0SLA5-F1
#
_cell.length_a   1.000
_cell.length_b   1.000
_cell.length_c   1.000
_cell.angle_alpha   90.00
_cell.angle_beta   90.00
_cell.angle_gamma   90.00
#
_symmetry.space_group_name_H-M   'P 1'
#
loop_
_entity.id
_entity.type
_entity.pdbx_description
1 polymer ?
#
loop_
_entity_poly.entity_id
_entity_poly.type
_entity_poly.pdbx_seq_one_letter_code
_entity_poly.pdbx_strand_id
1 'polypeptide(L)'
;MNIPSHHSASSSGHQSTGPCRPDHNSSETPAWTGFDRMAAGQWHLTEAPETLGRQRLKTAAALKKFNDLANTDPRQAADILRSILAPGSQPMGVHAPCQIEYGFHTFLDEGVFLNYNTVILDSAPVRIGAYSMLAPNCQLLTINHPVHDVAMRRAGWEQAKPITIGKDVWLGGGVTVLGGVTIGDGAVIAAGAIVNRDIPPRTLAAGVPARVIRELQPDHWERQELPEAARHTITDDPHL
;
A
#
# COMPACT_ATOMS: atom_id res chain seq x y z
N MET A 1 11.55 -19.59 70.63
CA MET A 1 10.30 -19.85 71.39
C MET A 1 9.17 -19.07 70.74
N ASN A 2 7.99 -19.67 70.69
CA ASN A 2 6.64 -19.12 70.46
C ASN A 2 6.38 -18.05 69.37
N ILE A 3 5.91 -18.59 68.24
CA ILE A 3 4.75 -18.21 67.43
C ILE A 3 3.58 -17.60 68.26
N PRO A 4 2.75 -16.72 67.66
CA PRO A 4 1.30 -16.93 67.62
C PRO A 4 0.77 -17.18 66.20
N SER A 5 -0.24 -18.05 66.07
CA SER A 5 -0.66 -18.70 64.83
C SER A 5 -2.17 -18.55 64.53
N HIS A 6 -2.55 -18.90 63.29
CA HIS A 6 -3.93 -19.13 62.79
C HIS A 6 -4.77 -17.84 62.57
N HIS A 7 -5.68 -17.73 61.60
CA HIS A 7 -6.20 -18.58 60.50
C HIS A 7 -6.52 -17.65 59.29
N SER A 8 -6.81 -18.08 58.05
CA SER A 8 -6.95 -19.39 57.37
C SER A 8 -6.60 -19.24 55.87
N ALA A 9 -6.84 -20.24 55.01
CA ALA A 9 -6.65 -20.17 53.56
C ALA A 9 -7.93 -19.77 52.80
N SER A 10 -7.78 -19.09 51.66
CA SER A 10 -8.72 -19.16 50.53
C SER A 10 -7.95 -19.19 49.20
N SER A 11 -8.59 -19.78 48.19
CA SER A 11 -7.92 -20.34 47.01
C SER A 11 -7.93 -19.43 45.77
N SER A 12 -6.84 -19.49 45.00
CA SER A 12 -6.78 -19.39 43.53
C SER A 12 -7.76 -18.43 42.81
N GLY A 13 -7.23 -17.32 42.30
CA GLY A 13 -7.96 -16.41 41.40
C GLY A 13 -7.02 -15.61 40.50
N HIS A 14 -6.25 -16.27 39.64
CA HIS A 14 -5.38 -15.60 38.67
C HIS A 14 -6.26 -15.02 37.54
N GLN A 15 -6.74 -13.79 37.70
CA GLN A 15 -7.56 -13.12 36.69
C GLN A 15 -6.72 -12.66 35.49
N SER A 16 -6.54 -13.57 34.55
CA SER A 16 -6.14 -13.26 33.18
C SER A 16 -7.39 -12.91 32.34
N THR A 17 -7.68 -11.62 32.22
CA THR A 17 -8.66 -11.06 31.25
C THR A 17 -8.06 -9.75 30.72
N GLY A 18 -7.31 -9.77 29.63
CA GLY A 18 -7.86 -9.82 28.27
C GLY A 18 -7.91 -8.38 27.70
N PRO A 19 -7.66 -8.11 26.41
CA PRO A 19 -7.83 -6.77 25.89
C PRO A 19 -9.30 -6.35 26.05
N CYS A 20 -9.53 -5.10 26.48
CA CYS A 20 -10.86 -4.53 26.61
C CYS A 20 -11.45 -4.32 25.20
N ARG A 21 -12.04 -5.39 24.66
CA ARG A 21 -12.89 -5.33 23.47
C ARG A 21 -14.24 -4.73 23.88
N PRO A 22 -14.79 -3.77 23.12
CA PRO A 22 -16.14 -3.29 23.37
C PRO A 22 -17.14 -4.43 23.17
N ASP A 23 -18.18 -4.49 24.01
CA ASP A 23 -19.21 -5.54 23.93
C ASP A 23 -20.00 -5.43 22.62
N HIS A 24 -19.72 -6.33 21.67
CA HIS A 24 -20.43 -6.43 20.40
C HIS A 24 -21.80 -7.12 20.58
N ASN A 25 -22.76 -6.44 21.23
CA ASN A 25 -24.14 -6.91 21.37
C ASN A 25 -25.19 -5.91 20.86
N SER A 26 -24.86 -5.19 19.79
CA SER A 26 -25.79 -4.38 18.99
C SER A 26 -25.80 -4.88 17.54
N SER A 27 -27.00 -5.07 16.97
CA SER A 27 -27.18 -5.41 15.54
C SER A 27 -26.90 -4.25 14.59
N GLU A 28 -26.50 -3.09 15.12
CA GLU A 28 -26.10 -1.90 14.36
C GLU A 28 -24.57 -1.81 14.33
N THR A 29 -24.03 -1.53 13.14
CA THR A 29 -22.60 -1.29 12.92
C THR A 29 -22.20 -0.01 13.67
N PRO A 30 -21.23 -0.03 14.62
CA PRO A 30 -20.91 1.15 15.41
C PRO A 30 -20.42 2.33 14.56
N ALA A 31 -20.80 3.55 14.93
CA ALA A 31 -20.54 4.80 14.16
C ALA A 31 -19.05 5.20 14.00
N TRP A 32 -18.13 4.35 14.47
CA TRP A 32 -16.66 4.46 14.35
C TRP A 32 -16.02 3.29 13.57
N THR A 33 -16.85 2.40 13.01
CA THR A 33 -16.44 1.33 12.10
C THR A 33 -16.96 1.63 10.68
N GLY A 34 -16.46 0.89 9.69
CA GLY A 34 -17.06 0.86 8.35
C GLY A 34 -16.40 1.76 7.29
N PHE A 35 -16.85 1.56 6.05
CA PHE A 35 -16.25 2.07 4.82
C PHE A 35 -16.13 3.60 4.78
N ASP A 36 -17.17 4.33 5.22
CA ASP A 36 -17.22 5.78 5.04
C ASP A 36 -16.13 6.52 5.83
N ARG A 37 -15.80 6.03 7.03
CA ARG A 37 -14.71 6.61 7.84
C ARG A 37 -13.34 6.27 7.31
N MET A 38 -13.17 5.03 6.81
CA MET A 38 -11.97 4.57 6.13
C MET A 38 -11.68 5.43 4.89
N ALA A 39 -12.69 5.62 4.03
CA ALA A 39 -12.64 6.47 2.84
C ALA A 39 -12.44 7.95 3.15
N ALA A 40 -13.03 8.46 4.25
CA ALA A 40 -12.84 9.83 4.73
C ALA A 40 -11.47 10.06 5.43
N GLY A 41 -10.60 9.05 5.52
CA GLY A 41 -9.30 9.15 6.18
C GLY A 41 -9.40 9.47 7.68
N GLN A 42 -10.49 9.06 8.34
CA GLN A 42 -10.70 9.24 9.77
C GLN A 42 -10.14 8.05 10.56
N TRP A 43 -9.87 8.26 11.85
CA TRP A 43 -9.65 7.14 12.77
C TRP A 43 -10.90 6.25 12.80
N HIS A 44 -10.68 4.96 12.59
CA HIS A 44 -11.71 3.92 12.56
C HIS A 44 -11.18 2.57 13.06
N LEU A 45 -12.09 1.64 13.28
CA LEU A 45 -11.81 0.22 13.52
C LEU A 45 -12.24 -0.60 12.31
N THR A 46 -11.38 -1.52 11.87
CA THR A 46 -11.63 -2.45 10.76
C THR A 46 -12.52 -3.65 11.13
N GLU A 47 -12.97 -3.76 12.39
CA GLU A 47 -13.92 -4.78 12.88
C GLU A 47 -15.38 -4.54 12.40
N ALA A 48 -15.57 -4.31 11.09
CA ALA A 48 -16.87 -4.33 10.41
C ALA A 48 -17.01 -5.63 9.58
N PRO A 49 -17.68 -6.68 10.09
CA PRO A 49 -17.50 -8.05 9.54
C PRO A 49 -18.01 -8.28 8.11
N GLU A 50 -19.02 -7.53 7.66
CA GLU A 50 -19.82 -7.95 6.50
C GLU A 50 -19.40 -7.42 5.13
N THR A 51 -18.86 -6.20 5.01
CA THR A 51 -18.54 -5.62 3.69
C THR A 51 -17.03 -5.59 3.44
N LEU A 52 -16.29 -4.86 4.26
CA LEU A 52 -14.83 -4.77 4.18
C LEU A 52 -14.16 -6.14 4.35
N GLY A 53 -14.62 -6.96 5.31
CA GLY A 53 -14.14 -8.32 5.51
C GLY A 53 -14.34 -9.23 4.29
N ARG A 54 -15.56 -9.24 3.73
CA ARG A 54 -15.88 -10.02 2.51
C ARG A 54 -15.03 -9.56 1.32
N GLN A 55 -14.80 -8.26 1.16
CA GLN A 55 -14.00 -7.73 0.05
C GLN A 55 -12.51 -8.08 0.18
N ARG A 56 -11.89 -7.99 1.38
CA ARG A 56 -10.51 -8.48 1.60
C ARG A 56 -10.37 -9.96 1.28
N LEU A 57 -11.34 -10.79 1.69
CA LEU A 57 -11.36 -12.22 1.39
C LEU A 57 -11.51 -12.49 -0.12
N LYS A 58 -12.37 -11.74 -0.84
CA LYS A 58 -12.49 -11.81 -2.30
C LYS A 58 -11.15 -11.47 -2.97
N THR A 59 -10.52 -10.37 -2.57
CA THR A 59 -9.25 -9.91 -3.15
C THR A 59 -8.12 -10.88 -2.86
N ALA A 60 -8.00 -11.39 -1.63
CA ALA A 60 -7.03 -12.43 -1.29
C ALA A 60 -7.22 -13.73 -2.09
N ALA A 61 -8.47 -14.18 -2.27
CA ALA A 61 -8.77 -15.39 -3.07
C ALA A 61 -8.47 -15.20 -4.57
N ALA A 62 -8.69 -14.00 -5.11
CA ALA A 62 -8.32 -13.64 -6.47
C ALA A 62 -6.79 -13.56 -6.64
N LEU A 63 -6.10 -12.87 -5.73
CA LEU A 63 -4.64 -12.76 -5.75
C LEU A 63 -3.94 -14.10 -5.55
N LYS A 64 -4.50 -15.03 -4.76
CA LYS A 64 -3.96 -16.40 -4.70
C LYS A 64 -3.93 -17.02 -6.09
N LYS A 65 -5.05 -16.98 -6.83
CA LYS A 65 -5.13 -17.52 -8.20
C LYS A 65 -4.15 -16.81 -9.14
N PHE A 66 -4.09 -15.48 -9.11
CA PHE A 66 -3.16 -14.69 -9.91
C PHE A 66 -1.69 -15.05 -9.61
N ASN A 67 -1.33 -15.18 -8.33
CA ASN A 67 0.01 -15.56 -7.90
C ASN A 67 0.36 -17.00 -8.29
N ASP A 68 -0.61 -17.93 -8.24
CA ASP A 68 -0.45 -19.31 -8.71
C ASP A 68 -0.15 -19.40 -10.23
N LEU A 69 -0.48 -18.38 -11.05
CA LEU A 69 -0.16 -18.37 -12.50
C LEU A 69 1.32 -18.13 -12.80
N ALA A 70 2.10 -17.65 -11.83
CA ALA A 70 3.54 -17.39 -11.95
C ALA A 70 3.98 -16.61 -13.22
N ASN A 71 3.11 -15.72 -13.73
CA ASN A 71 3.27 -14.93 -14.97
C ASN A 71 3.17 -15.71 -16.30
N THR A 72 2.75 -16.98 -16.26
CA THR A 72 2.69 -17.84 -17.45
C THR A 72 1.41 -17.71 -18.29
N ASP A 73 0.33 -17.17 -17.72
CA ASP A 73 -0.89 -16.82 -18.46
C ASP A 73 -1.24 -15.33 -18.25
N PRO A 74 -0.77 -14.42 -19.12
CA PRO A 74 -1.04 -12.99 -18.99
C PRO A 74 -2.51 -12.61 -19.26
N ARG A 75 -3.27 -13.46 -19.98
CA ARG A 75 -4.68 -13.19 -20.27
C ARG A 75 -5.54 -13.45 -19.04
N GLN A 76 -5.38 -14.63 -18.44
CA GLN A 76 -6.08 -14.98 -17.21
C GLN A 76 -5.63 -14.07 -16.04
N ALA A 77 -4.35 -13.69 -15.99
CA ALA A 77 -3.86 -12.70 -15.03
C ALA A 77 -4.59 -11.34 -15.15
N ALA A 78 -4.72 -10.80 -16.37
CA ALA A 78 -5.43 -9.54 -16.62
C ALA A 78 -6.92 -9.61 -16.24
N ASP A 79 -7.61 -10.73 -16.54
CA ASP A 79 -9.01 -10.92 -16.16
C ASP A 79 -9.21 -11.01 -14.63
N ILE A 80 -8.28 -11.67 -13.91
CA ILE A 80 -8.30 -11.71 -12.44
C ILE A 80 -8.10 -10.30 -11.87
N LEU A 81 -7.09 -9.54 -12.34
CA LEU A 81 -6.83 -8.18 -11.90
C LEU A 81 -8.03 -7.24 -12.14
N ARG A 82 -8.66 -7.32 -13.32
CA ARG A 82 -9.88 -6.55 -13.66
C ARG A 82 -11.05 -6.84 -12.71
N SER A 83 -11.09 -8.01 -12.07
CA SER A 83 -12.15 -8.38 -11.11
C SER A 83 -11.98 -7.79 -9.70
N ILE A 84 -10.81 -7.22 -9.39
CA ILE A 84 -10.45 -6.67 -8.07
C ILE A 84 -10.02 -5.21 -8.08
N LEU A 85 -9.34 -4.72 -9.12
CA LEU A 85 -8.85 -3.34 -9.20
C LEU A 85 -9.97 -2.32 -9.38
N ALA A 86 -9.67 -1.04 -9.13
CA ALA A 86 -10.60 0.05 -9.40
C ALA A 86 -11.04 0.06 -10.88
N PRO A 87 -12.34 0.30 -11.17
CA PRO A 87 -12.85 0.36 -12.54
C PRO A 87 -12.07 1.35 -13.42
N GLY A 88 -11.79 0.94 -14.66
CA GLY A 88 -11.01 1.74 -15.61
C GLY A 88 -9.49 1.53 -15.56
N SER A 89 -8.97 0.73 -14.61
CA SER A 89 -7.54 0.41 -14.56
C SER A 89 -7.07 -0.36 -15.80
N GLN A 90 -5.94 0.03 -16.38
CA GLN A 90 -5.36 -0.53 -17.63
C GLN A 90 -3.83 -0.74 -17.54
N PRO A 91 -3.31 -1.44 -16.52
CA PRO A 91 -1.87 -1.67 -16.38
C PRO A 91 -1.30 -2.45 -17.58
N MET A 92 -0.10 -2.10 -18.02
CA MET A 92 0.66 -2.86 -19.01
C MET A 92 1.04 -4.24 -18.48
N GLY A 93 1.38 -4.34 -17.20
CA GLY A 93 1.72 -5.60 -16.56
C GLY A 93 1.80 -5.51 -15.04
N VAL A 94 1.45 -6.61 -14.39
CA VAL A 94 1.68 -6.82 -12.96
C VAL A 94 2.34 -8.19 -12.83
N HIS A 95 3.49 -8.26 -12.17
CA HIS A 95 4.20 -9.51 -11.97
C HIS A 95 3.75 -10.21 -10.68
N ALA A 96 3.38 -11.47 -10.80
CA ALA A 96 3.20 -12.40 -9.70
C ALA A 96 4.57 -12.78 -9.07
N PRO A 97 4.70 -12.79 -7.73
CA PRO A 97 3.62 -12.55 -6.79
C PRO A 97 3.38 -11.04 -6.54
N CYS A 98 2.11 -10.66 -6.37
CA CYS A 98 1.68 -9.32 -5.98
C CYS A 98 0.64 -9.43 -4.85
N GLN A 99 0.63 -8.46 -3.94
CA GLN A 99 -0.28 -8.42 -2.80
C GLN A 99 -1.02 -7.09 -2.74
N ILE A 100 -2.34 -7.11 -2.75
CA ILE A 100 -3.23 -5.94 -2.67
C ILE A 100 -4.31 -6.25 -1.63
N GLU A 101 -4.63 -5.31 -0.75
CA GLU A 101 -5.53 -5.58 0.39
C GLU A 101 -7.01 -5.63 0.00
N TYR A 102 -7.49 -4.57 -0.66
CA TYR A 102 -8.89 -4.38 -1.03
C TYR A 102 -9.09 -4.40 -2.55
N GLY A 103 -8.15 -3.83 -3.31
CA GLY A 103 -8.16 -3.77 -4.77
C GLY A 103 -8.97 -2.59 -5.34
N PHE A 104 -10.19 -2.36 -4.83
CA PHE A 104 -11.12 -1.37 -5.40
C PHE A 104 -10.65 0.09 -5.23
N HIS A 105 -9.67 0.33 -4.35
CA HIS A 105 -9.03 1.63 -4.16
C HIS A 105 -7.75 1.80 -4.97
N THR A 106 -7.21 0.72 -5.53
CA THR A 106 -6.02 0.71 -6.37
C THR A 106 -6.41 0.97 -7.83
N PHE A 107 -6.07 2.15 -8.34
CA PHE A 107 -6.22 2.53 -9.73
C PHE A 107 -4.85 2.57 -10.42
N LEU A 108 -4.71 1.77 -11.47
CA LEU A 108 -3.50 1.68 -12.29
C LEU A 108 -3.82 2.20 -13.68
N ASP A 109 -3.25 3.33 -14.07
CA ASP A 109 -3.51 3.94 -15.37
C ASP A 109 -2.84 3.17 -16.54
N GLU A 110 -3.02 3.65 -17.76
CA GLU A 110 -2.42 3.02 -18.94
C GLU A 110 -0.89 2.93 -18.86
N GLY A 111 -0.32 1.85 -19.39
CA GLY A 111 1.14 1.69 -19.41
C GLY A 111 1.80 1.34 -18.07
N VAL A 112 1.08 1.40 -16.93
CA VAL A 112 1.66 1.13 -15.60
C VAL A 112 2.20 -0.29 -15.50
N PHE A 113 3.42 -0.42 -14.98
CA PHE A 113 4.09 -1.71 -14.75
C PHE A 113 4.45 -1.92 -13.28
N LEU A 114 3.96 -3.01 -12.68
CA LEU A 114 4.28 -3.43 -11.32
C LEU A 114 5.13 -4.70 -11.34
N ASN A 115 6.36 -4.65 -10.82
CA ASN A 115 7.26 -5.79 -10.81
C ASN A 115 7.07 -6.68 -9.55
N TYR A 116 7.82 -7.78 -9.47
CA TYR A 116 7.70 -8.84 -8.45
C TYR A 116 7.61 -8.32 -7.01
N ASN A 117 6.81 -8.99 -6.18
CA ASN A 117 6.66 -8.74 -4.75
C ASN A 117 6.13 -7.33 -4.41
N THR A 118 5.39 -6.68 -5.32
CA THR A 118 4.71 -5.41 -5.02
C THR A 118 3.64 -5.62 -3.96
N VAL A 119 3.58 -4.74 -2.95
CA VAL A 119 2.56 -4.75 -1.88
C VAL A 119 1.82 -3.42 -1.86
N ILE A 120 0.49 -3.47 -1.88
CA ILE A 120 -0.39 -2.29 -1.83
C ILE A 120 -1.44 -2.49 -0.73
N LEU A 121 -1.35 -1.69 0.34
CA LEU A 121 -2.38 -1.63 1.38
C LEU A 121 -3.28 -0.43 1.08
N ASP A 122 -4.39 -0.67 0.38
CA ASP A 122 -5.29 0.35 -0.17
C ASP A 122 -6.55 0.57 0.68
N SER A 123 -6.40 0.66 2.01
CA SER A 123 -7.47 1.18 2.89
C SER A 123 -7.92 2.60 2.48
N ALA A 124 -7.03 3.42 1.90
CA ALA A 124 -7.38 4.66 1.18
C ALA A 124 -7.01 4.54 -0.32
N PRO A 125 -7.51 5.45 -1.19
CA PRO A 125 -7.18 5.44 -2.62
C PRO A 125 -5.69 5.45 -2.92
N VAL A 126 -5.27 4.58 -3.83
CA VAL A 126 -3.92 4.52 -4.40
C VAL A 126 -4.05 4.74 -5.91
N ARG A 127 -3.52 5.85 -6.42
CA ARG A 127 -3.50 6.17 -7.85
C ARG A 127 -2.08 6.12 -8.38
N ILE A 128 -1.87 5.41 -9.48
CA ILE A 128 -0.60 5.37 -10.20
C ILE A 128 -0.85 5.83 -11.63
N GLY A 129 -0.28 6.98 -12.00
CA GLY A 129 -0.45 7.61 -13.31
C GLY A 129 0.33 6.92 -14.42
N ALA A 130 -0.03 7.27 -15.65
CA ALA A 130 0.35 6.55 -16.86
C ALA A 130 1.86 6.32 -17.02
N TYR A 131 2.23 5.19 -17.61
CA TYR A 131 3.60 4.75 -17.90
C TYR A 131 4.56 4.64 -16.70
N SER A 132 4.06 4.80 -15.47
CA SER A 132 4.88 4.65 -14.26
C SER A 132 5.30 3.20 -14.02
N MET A 133 6.54 3.02 -13.55
CA MET A 133 7.16 1.72 -13.33
C MET A 133 7.56 1.54 -11.87
N LEU A 134 7.08 0.47 -11.24
CA LEU A 134 7.48 0.04 -9.90
C LEU A 134 8.37 -1.20 -10.02
N ALA A 135 9.63 -1.07 -9.59
CA ALA A 135 10.60 -2.15 -9.56
C ALA A 135 10.30 -3.18 -8.42
N PRO A 136 11.05 -4.30 -8.31
CA PRO A 136 10.69 -5.36 -7.37
C PRO A 136 10.68 -4.92 -5.90
N ASN A 137 9.77 -5.51 -5.13
CA ASN A 137 9.59 -5.29 -3.68
C ASN A 137 9.13 -3.87 -3.29
N CYS A 138 8.54 -3.10 -4.20
CA CYS A 138 7.93 -1.81 -3.86
C CYS A 138 6.70 -1.98 -2.95
N GLN A 139 6.50 -1.05 -2.02
CA GLN A 139 5.40 -1.07 -1.06
C GLN A 139 4.66 0.28 -1.02
N LEU A 140 3.35 0.26 -1.19
CA LEU A 140 2.47 1.43 -1.10
C LEU A 140 1.53 1.24 0.09
N LEU A 141 1.77 1.98 1.18
CA LEU A 141 1.19 1.71 2.50
C LEU A 141 0.31 2.89 2.94
N THR A 142 -0.99 2.87 2.61
CA THR A 142 -1.90 3.98 2.96
C THR A 142 -2.21 4.05 4.46
N ILE A 143 -2.16 2.90 5.14
CA ILE A 143 -2.55 2.71 6.54
C ILE A 143 -1.48 3.19 7.53
N ASN A 144 -1.94 3.73 8.66
CA ASN A 144 -1.12 4.06 9.82
C ASN A 144 -1.91 3.81 11.14
N HIS A 145 -1.19 3.69 12.25
CA HIS A 145 -1.75 3.46 13.58
C HIS A 145 -1.38 4.60 14.56
N PRO A 146 -2.10 4.76 15.68
CA PRO A 146 -1.77 5.76 16.69
C PRO A 146 -0.35 5.54 17.23
N VAL A 147 0.50 6.57 17.19
CA VAL A 147 1.89 6.50 17.68
C VAL A 147 1.94 6.62 19.20
N HIS A 148 1.33 7.68 19.74
CA HIS A 148 1.37 8.03 21.17
C HIS A 148 0.38 7.22 22.01
N ASP A 149 -0.79 6.88 21.47
CA ASP A 149 -1.81 6.13 22.21
C ASP A 149 -1.65 4.60 21.99
N VAL A 150 -1.05 3.95 22.98
CA VAL A 150 -0.85 2.50 22.99
C VAL A 150 -2.17 1.75 23.21
N ALA A 151 -3.15 2.31 23.92
CA ALA A 151 -4.44 1.67 24.15
C ALA A 151 -5.28 1.67 22.88
N MET A 152 -5.35 2.81 22.19
CA MET A 152 -6.00 2.95 20.88
C MET A 152 -5.33 2.03 19.84
N ARG A 153 -3.99 1.97 19.79
CA ARG A 153 -3.28 1.02 18.92
C ARG A 153 -3.56 -0.46 19.27
N ARG A 154 -3.63 -0.81 20.56
CA ARG A 154 -3.97 -2.19 21.01
C ARG A 154 -5.42 -2.58 20.70
N ALA A 155 -6.33 -1.62 20.68
CA ALA A 155 -7.72 -1.85 20.29
C ALA A 155 -7.90 -1.96 18.75
N GLY A 156 -6.83 -1.85 17.95
CA GLY A 156 -6.88 -2.06 16.51
C GLY A 156 -7.26 -0.83 15.69
N TRP A 157 -7.22 0.37 16.26
CA TRP A 157 -7.54 1.59 15.52
C TRP A 157 -6.49 1.92 14.46
N GLU A 158 -6.97 2.40 13.32
CA GLU A 158 -6.17 2.77 12.17
C GLU A 158 -6.69 4.05 11.50
N GLN A 159 -5.83 4.70 10.73
CA GLN A 159 -6.16 5.81 9.84
C GLN A 159 -5.43 5.58 8.52
N ALA A 160 -6.16 5.65 7.41
CA ALA A 160 -5.59 5.56 6.08
C ALA A 160 -5.53 6.95 5.42
N LYS A 161 -4.53 7.18 4.57
CA LYS A 161 -4.40 8.40 3.75
C LYS A 161 -4.00 8.04 2.32
N PRO A 162 -4.56 8.70 1.29
CA PRO A 162 -4.35 8.31 -0.10
C PRO A 162 -2.88 8.45 -0.53
N ILE A 163 -2.48 7.68 -1.54
CA ILE A 163 -1.19 7.82 -2.21
C ILE A 163 -1.45 8.18 -3.67
N THR A 164 -0.76 9.20 -4.16
CA THR A 164 -0.81 9.61 -5.56
C THR A 164 0.59 9.51 -6.16
N ILE A 165 0.74 8.70 -7.19
CA ILE A 165 1.93 8.66 -8.04
C ILE A 165 1.53 9.26 -9.39
N GLY A 166 2.29 10.25 -9.85
CA GLY A 166 2.09 10.93 -11.14
C GLY A 166 2.31 10.02 -12.35
N LYS A 167 2.35 10.61 -13.55
CA LYS A 167 2.76 9.91 -14.78
C LYS A 167 4.29 9.79 -14.88
N ASP A 168 4.78 8.82 -15.63
CA ASP A 168 6.20 8.64 -15.96
C ASP A 168 7.13 8.48 -14.74
N VAL A 169 6.59 8.08 -13.57
CA VAL A 169 7.35 7.91 -12.33
C VAL A 169 8.06 6.56 -12.31
N TRP A 170 9.33 6.54 -11.91
CA TRP A 170 10.06 5.31 -11.64
C TRP A 170 10.35 5.13 -10.14
N LEU A 171 9.80 4.07 -9.54
CA LEU A 171 10.22 3.62 -8.21
C LEU A 171 11.24 2.49 -8.34
N GLY A 172 12.46 2.71 -7.83
CA GLY A 172 13.51 1.71 -7.71
C GLY A 172 13.17 0.60 -6.72
N GLY A 173 13.90 -0.51 -6.78
CA GLY A 173 13.55 -1.72 -6.02
C GLY A 173 13.53 -1.50 -4.51
N GLY A 174 12.53 -2.05 -3.81
CA GLY A 174 12.39 -1.93 -2.36
C GLY A 174 11.93 -0.55 -1.86
N VAL A 175 11.52 0.37 -2.74
CA VAL A 175 10.96 1.66 -2.31
C VAL A 175 9.65 1.48 -1.54
N THR A 176 9.51 2.19 -0.43
CA THR A 176 8.29 2.24 0.38
C THR A 176 7.70 3.65 0.34
N VAL A 177 6.42 3.78 -0.01
CA VAL A 177 5.66 5.04 -0.01
C VAL A 177 4.59 4.99 1.07
N LEU A 178 4.55 6.02 1.92
CA LEU A 178 3.62 6.09 3.05
C LEU A 178 2.35 6.88 2.71
N GLY A 179 1.26 6.58 3.40
CA GLY A 179 -0.05 7.22 3.22
C GLY A 179 -0.02 8.74 3.36
N GLY A 180 -0.65 9.43 2.42
CA GLY A 180 -0.72 10.89 2.33
C GLY A 180 0.38 11.53 1.48
N VAL A 181 1.16 10.74 0.75
CA VAL A 181 2.23 11.22 -0.15
C VAL A 181 1.75 11.36 -1.58
N THR A 182 2.15 12.46 -2.21
CA THR A 182 2.12 12.69 -3.66
C THR A 182 3.54 12.66 -4.24
N ILE A 183 3.78 11.84 -5.26
CA ILE A 183 5.00 11.84 -6.07
C ILE A 183 4.65 12.45 -7.43
N GLY A 184 5.25 13.58 -7.78
CA GLY A 184 4.98 14.31 -9.02
C GLY A 184 5.52 13.61 -10.26
N ASP A 185 4.98 14.00 -11.42
CA ASP A 185 5.27 13.43 -12.73
C ASP A 185 6.76 13.38 -13.07
N GLY A 186 7.21 12.29 -13.72
CA GLY A 186 8.60 12.11 -14.14
C GLY A 186 9.62 12.00 -12.99
N ALA A 187 9.18 11.89 -11.72
CA ALA A 187 10.10 11.72 -10.60
C ALA A 187 10.73 10.32 -10.57
N VAL A 188 11.97 10.23 -10.11
CA VAL A 188 12.69 8.97 -9.91
C VAL A 188 12.99 8.81 -8.43
N ILE A 189 12.52 7.71 -7.85
CA ILE A 189 12.81 7.34 -6.46
C ILE A 189 13.83 6.20 -6.46
N ALA A 190 15.03 6.45 -5.94
CA ALA A 190 16.09 5.45 -5.89
C ALA A 190 15.74 4.26 -4.98
N ALA A 191 16.32 3.11 -5.28
CA ALA A 191 16.09 1.84 -4.58
C ALA A 191 16.25 1.97 -3.05
N GLY A 192 15.37 1.28 -2.31
CA GLY A 192 15.37 1.22 -0.84
C GLY A 192 14.93 2.50 -0.12
N ALA A 193 14.47 3.54 -0.82
CA ALA A 193 14.03 4.78 -0.18
C ALA A 193 12.69 4.64 0.57
N ILE A 194 12.53 5.38 1.67
CA ILE A 194 11.25 5.51 2.39
C ILE A 194 10.68 6.91 2.17
N VAL A 195 9.69 7.01 1.31
CA VAL A 195 9.02 8.26 0.92
C VAL A 195 7.94 8.59 1.96
N ASN A 196 8.23 9.58 2.81
CA ASN A 196 7.37 10.00 3.93
C ASN A 196 6.87 11.46 3.82
N ARG A 197 6.99 12.04 2.63
CA ARG A 197 6.65 13.41 2.26
C ARG A 197 6.52 13.49 0.74
N ASP A 198 5.83 14.50 0.24
CA ASP A 198 5.69 14.70 -1.20
C ASP A 198 7.05 14.89 -1.90
N ILE A 199 7.13 14.39 -3.14
CA ILE A 199 8.30 14.50 -4.01
C ILE A 199 7.92 15.35 -5.24
N PRO A 200 8.63 16.46 -5.52
CA PRO A 200 8.36 17.29 -6.69
C PRO A 200 8.55 16.53 -8.01
N PRO A 201 7.81 16.90 -9.07
CA PRO A 201 7.97 16.32 -10.40
C PRO A 201 9.41 16.48 -10.91
N ARG A 202 9.84 15.58 -11.79
CA ARG A 202 11.17 15.58 -12.43
C ARG A 202 12.34 15.72 -11.45
N THR A 203 12.25 15.12 -10.27
CA THR A 203 13.36 15.06 -9.31
C THR A 203 13.84 13.63 -9.08
N LEU A 204 15.14 13.48 -8.82
CA LEU A 204 15.72 12.27 -8.25
C LEU A 204 15.68 12.38 -6.73
N ALA A 205 14.99 11.46 -6.05
CA ALA A 205 14.95 11.37 -4.60
C ALA A 205 15.46 10.02 -4.08
N ALA A 206 16.11 10.01 -2.91
CA ALA A 206 16.63 8.78 -2.30
C ALA A 206 16.72 8.86 -0.77
N GLY A 207 16.97 7.72 -0.15
CA GLY A 207 17.36 7.61 1.25
C GLY A 207 16.21 7.28 2.21
N VAL A 208 16.56 7.15 3.49
CA VAL A 208 15.64 6.81 4.57
C VAL A 208 15.78 7.85 5.69
N PRO A 209 14.81 8.77 5.85
CA PRO A 209 13.69 9.07 4.95
C PRO A 209 14.13 9.77 3.65
N ALA A 210 13.34 9.62 2.59
CA ALA A 210 13.67 10.11 1.24
C ALA A 210 13.82 11.64 1.16
N ARG A 211 14.78 12.10 0.37
CA ARG A 211 15.04 13.51 0.06
C ARG A 211 15.35 13.65 -1.42
N VAL A 212 14.94 14.77 -2.01
CA VAL A 212 15.43 15.21 -3.32
C VAL A 212 16.95 15.37 -3.26
N ILE A 213 17.66 14.68 -4.16
CA ILE A 213 19.09 14.82 -4.40
C ILE A 213 19.32 15.94 -5.42
N ARG A 214 18.58 15.90 -6.53
CA ARG A 214 18.71 16.83 -7.66
C ARG A 214 17.46 16.82 -8.52
N GLU A 215 17.34 17.82 -9.37
CA GLU A 215 16.44 17.78 -10.53
C GLU A 215 16.99 16.83 -11.61
N LEU A 216 16.08 16.27 -12.40
CA LEU A 216 16.40 15.55 -13.62
C LEU A 216 16.65 16.56 -14.74
N GLN A 217 17.76 16.35 -15.44
CA GLN A 217 18.23 17.20 -16.53
C GLN A 217 17.80 16.59 -17.87
N PRO A 218 17.63 17.41 -18.93
CA PRO A 218 17.19 16.93 -20.25
C PRO A 218 18.31 16.26 -21.07
N ASP A 219 19.53 16.15 -20.54
CA ASP A 219 20.62 15.44 -21.20
C ASP A 219 20.43 13.92 -21.05
N HIS A 220 19.77 13.31 -22.04
CA HIS A 220 19.57 11.87 -22.15
C HIS A 220 20.87 11.13 -22.50
N TRP A 221 21.88 11.22 -21.64
CA TRP A 221 23.20 10.60 -21.79
C TRP A 221 23.09 9.07 -21.96
N GLU A 222 22.08 8.43 -21.36
CA GLU A 222 21.79 7.01 -21.50
C GLU A 222 21.53 6.60 -22.97
N ARG A 223 20.95 7.49 -23.79
CA ARG A 223 20.74 7.22 -25.23
C ARG A 223 22.06 7.13 -26.00
N GLN A 224 23.13 7.75 -25.50
CA GLN A 224 24.45 7.69 -26.13
C GLN A 224 25.11 6.31 -25.95
N GLU A 225 24.68 5.53 -24.95
CA GLU A 225 25.13 4.14 -24.75
C GLU A 225 24.42 3.15 -25.69
N LEU A 226 23.28 3.52 -26.28
CA LEU A 226 22.52 2.68 -27.19
C LEU A 226 23.17 2.60 -28.59
N PRO A 227 23.03 1.48 -29.32
CA PRO A 227 23.29 1.40 -30.75
C PRO A 227 22.44 2.42 -31.52
N GLU A 228 23.01 3.01 -32.58
CA GLU A 228 22.36 4.07 -33.37
C GLU A 228 20.94 3.71 -33.84
N ALA A 229 20.76 2.48 -34.35
CA ALA A 229 19.45 1.98 -34.78
C ALA A 229 18.37 1.98 -33.67
N ALA A 230 18.76 1.81 -32.40
CA ALA A 230 17.84 1.86 -31.26
C ALA A 230 17.58 3.29 -30.78
N ARG A 231 18.48 4.25 -31.04
CA ARG A 231 18.22 5.68 -30.72
C ARG A 231 17.06 6.23 -31.54
N HIS A 232 16.93 5.79 -32.79
CA HIS A 232 15.86 6.20 -33.70
C HIS A 232 14.47 5.62 -33.35
N THR A 233 14.37 4.66 -32.44
CA THR A 233 13.08 4.13 -31.97
C THR A 233 12.54 4.86 -30.74
N ILE A 234 13.27 5.84 -30.20
CA ILE A 234 12.88 6.61 -29.02
C ILE A 234 12.46 8.00 -29.47
N THR A 235 11.23 8.39 -29.13
CA THR A 235 10.70 9.74 -29.35
C THR A 235 10.51 10.44 -28.01
N ASP A 236 10.88 11.71 -27.94
CA ASP A 236 10.60 12.56 -26.78
C ASP A 236 9.08 12.87 -26.71
N ASP A 237 8.50 12.76 -25.52
CA ASP A 237 7.22 13.42 -25.22
C ASP A 237 7.51 14.93 -25.05
N PRO A 238 6.95 15.83 -25.87
CA PRO A 238 7.13 17.27 -25.71
C PRO A 238 6.52 17.84 -24.40
N HIS A 239 5.84 17.01 -23.61
CA HIS A 239 5.27 17.34 -22.31
C HIS A 239 6.08 16.82 -21.11
N LEU A 240 7.34 16.39 -21.31
CA LEU A 240 8.27 15.97 -20.25
C LEU A 240 9.51 16.86 -20.11
#